data_AF-A0A6M0QAZ2-F1
#
_entry.id   AF-A0A6M0QAZ2-F1
#
_cell.length_a   1.000
_cell.length_b   1.000
_cell.length_c   1.000
_cell.angle_alpha   90.00
_cell.angle_beta   90.00
_cell.angle_gamma   90.00
#
_symmetry.space_group_name_H-M   'P 1'
#
loop_
_entity.id
_entity.type
_entity.pdbx_description
1 polymer ?
#
loop_
_entity_poly.entity_id
_entity_poly.type
_entity_poly.pdbx_seq_one_letter_code
_entity_poly.pdbx_strand_id
1 'polypeptide(L)'
;MALLLTSIFVLLFICLITTGLLKKKKIFFPLLVITVLFTGYQITTMIQVINEKQKEQIAHTVSEQGGTLVEYEKVSVHQSPFESFGISTDAEYQIYKVKVNKNGKPEIGWYRTVNAVVGSDEGEWIWEPRGK
;
A
#
# COMPACT_ATOMS: atom_id res chain seq x y z
N MET A 1 0.64 -9.84 14.44
CA MET A 1 1.31 -11.12 14.78
C MET A 1 2.27 -11.58 13.68
N ALA A 2 1.86 -11.58 12.40
CA ALA A 2 2.73 -11.99 11.27
C ALA A 2 4.04 -11.17 11.15
N LEU A 3 3.98 -9.83 11.27
CA LEU A 3 5.16 -8.95 11.19
C LEU A 3 6.20 -9.17 12.29
N LEU A 4 5.77 -9.58 13.49
CA LEU A 4 6.67 -9.89 14.61
C LEU A 4 7.40 -11.21 14.36
N LEU A 5 6.67 -12.22 13.87
CA LEU A 5 7.23 -13.53 13.53
C LEU A 5 8.23 -13.43 12.37
N THR A 6 7.95 -12.61 11.35
CA THR A 6 8.88 -12.39 10.23
C THR A 6 10.15 -11.68 10.67
N SER A 7 10.05 -10.65 11.53
CA SER A 7 11.24 -9.95 12.08
C SER A 7 12.10 -10.87 12.95
N ILE A 8 11.48 -11.72 13.78
CA ILE A 8 12.19 -12.73 14.57
C ILE A 8 12.89 -13.74 13.66
N PHE A 9 12.23 -14.19 12.59
CA PHE A 9 12.80 -15.15 11.65
C PHE A 9 13.99 -14.56 10.89
N VAL A 10 13.91 -13.29 10.43
CA VAL A 10 15.02 -12.58 9.78
C VAL A 10 16.21 -12.43 10.73
N LEU A 11 15.98 -12.07 12.00
CA LEU A 11 17.03 -11.97 13.02
C LEU A 11 17.72 -13.32 13.27
N LEU A 12 16.95 -14.39 13.43
CA LEU A 12 17.50 -15.75 13.60
C LEU A 12 18.31 -16.19 12.37
N PHE A 13 17.86 -15.83 11.18
CA PHE A 13 18.55 -16.15 9.93
C PHE A 13 19.88 -15.39 9.78
N ILE A 14 19.91 -14.10 10.14
CA ILE A 14 21.15 -13.31 10.19
C ILE A 14 22.11 -13.91 11.22
N CYS A 15 21.63 -14.31 12.40
CA CYS A 15 22.44 -14.99 13.42
C CYS A 15 23.01 -16.33 12.91
N LEU A 16 22.24 -17.11 12.15
CA LEU A 16 22.70 -18.37 11.54
C LEU A 16 23.73 -18.13 10.44
N ILE A 17 23.56 -17.07 9.64
CA ILE A 17 24.54 -16.66 8.63
C ILE A 17 25.85 -16.24 9.31
N THR A 18 25.81 -15.40 10.33
CA THR A 18 27.03 -14.91 11.03
C THR A 18 27.75 -16.03 11.78
N THR A 19 27.02 -16.94 12.43
CA THR A 19 27.62 -18.11 13.10
C THR A 19 28.10 -19.19 12.13
N GLY A 20 27.42 -19.39 10.99
CA GLY A 20 27.81 -20.34 9.93
C GLY A 20 28.95 -19.87 9.02
N LEU A 21 29.07 -18.55 8.81
CA LEU A 21 30.15 -17.89 8.07
C LEU A 21 31.54 -18.19 8.64
N LEU A 22 31.63 -18.44 9.95
CA LEU A 22 32.88 -18.72 10.63
C LEU A 22 33.49 -20.10 10.28
N LYS A 23 32.77 -21.01 9.60
CA LYS A 23 33.27 -22.40 9.44
C LYS A 23 33.30 -22.98 8.03
N LYS A 24 32.44 -22.63 7.06
CA LYS A 24 32.45 -23.26 5.71
C LYS A 24 31.98 -22.35 4.57
N LYS A 25 32.93 -21.85 3.76
CA LYS A 25 32.69 -20.98 2.59
C LYS A 25 31.80 -21.59 1.49
N LYS A 26 31.70 -22.92 1.37
CA LYS A 26 30.94 -23.61 0.31
C LYS A 26 29.42 -23.56 0.48
N ILE A 27 28.92 -23.38 1.70
CA ILE A 27 27.48 -23.37 2.02
C ILE A 27 26.92 -21.93 2.02
N PHE A 28 27.80 -20.92 2.05
CA PHE A 28 27.42 -19.52 2.13
C PHE A 28 26.62 -19.06 0.90
N PHE A 29 27.06 -19.41 -0.31
CA PHE A 29 26.40 -18.97 -1.54
C PHE A 29 24.95 -19.46 -1.67
N PRO A 30 24.63 -20.76 -1.53
CA PRO A 30 23.23 -21.21 -1.60
C PRO A 30 22.37 -20.64 -0.46
N LEU A 31 22.94 -20.48 0.74
CA LEU A 31 22.22 -19.89 1.88
C LEU A 31 21.87 -18.42 1.63
N LEU A 32 22.78 -17.65 1.04
CA LEU A 32 22.56 -16.26 0.66
C LEU A 32 21.43 -16.14 -0.37
N VAL A 33 21.44 -16.98 -1.41
CA VAL A 33 20.38 -17.00 -2.44
C VAL A 33 19.01 -17.31 -1.84
N ILE A 34 18.92 -18.32 -0.96
CA ILE A 34 17.66 -18.65 -0.26
C ILE A 34 17.17 -17.47 0.58
N THR A 35 18.07 -16.77 1.25
CA THR A 35 17.72 -15.58 2.05
C THR A 35 17.09 -14.50 1.19
N VAL A 36 17.71 -14.17 0.05
CA VAL A 36 17.23 -13.13 -0.87
C VAL A 36 15.85 -13.48 -1.45
N LEU A 37 15.62 -14.74 -1.81
CA LEU A 37 14.30 -15.18 -2.29
C LEU A 37 13.24 -15.09 -1.19
N PHE A 38 13.59 -15.48 0.04
CA PHE A 38 12.66 -15.42 1.17
C PHE A 38 12.30 -13.98 1.53
N THR A 39 13.28 -13.07 1.61
CA THR A 39 13.01 -11.65 1.89
C THR A 39 12.18 -11.01 0.78
N GLY A 40 12.46 -11.33 -0.49
CA GLY A 40 11.63 -10.89 -1.62
C GLY A 40 10.16 -11.32 -1.47
N TYR A 41 9.92 -12.58 -1.09
CA TYR A 41 8.57 -13.10 -0.84
C TYR A 41 7.86 -12.41 0.34
N GLN A 42 8.58 -12.12 1.42
CA GLN A 42 7.99 -11.40 2.56
C GLN A 42 7.59 -9.97 2.18
N ILE A 43 8.41 -9.28 1.37
CA ILE A 43 8.12 -7.93 0.90
C ILE A 43 6.85 -7.91 0.04
N THR A 44 6.70 -8.85 -0.90
CA THR A 44 5.52 -8.87 -1.78
C THR A 44 4.23 -9.15 -1.01
N THR A 45 4.24 -10.06 -0.04
CA THR A 45 3.07 -10.33 0.81
C THR A 45 2.72 -9.15 1.72
N MET A 46 3.72 -8.44 2.25
CA MET A 46 3.49 -7.22 3.02
C MET A 46 2.83 -6.11 2.18
N ILE A 47 3.29 -5.92 0.94
CA ILE A 47 2.68 -4.97 0.00
C ILE A 47 1.22 -5.34 -0.30
N GLN A 48 0.93 -6.63 -0.51
CA GLN A 48 -0.45 -7.09 -0.72
C GLN A 48 -1.36 -6.78 0.46
N VAL A 49 -0.90 -7.01 1.70
CA VAL A 49 -1.69 -6.71 2.91
C VAL A 49 -1.98 -5.22 3.03
N ILE A 50 -1.01 -4.35 2.72
CA ILE A 50 -1.20 -2.90 2.73
C ILE A 50 -2.26 -2.51 1.68
N ASN A 51 -2.15 -3.04 0.46
CA ASN A 51 -3.09 -2.74 -0.62
C ASN A 51 -4.52 -3.19 -0.31
N GLU A 52 -4.70 -4.37 0.28
CA GLU A 52 -6.03 -4.86 0.67
C GLU A 52 -6.62 -4.00 1.79
N LYS A 53 -5.84 -3.59 2.79
CA LYS A 53 -6.32 -2.66 3.82
C LYS A 53 -6.77 -1.32 3.24
N GLN A 54 -6.00 -0.77 2.32
CA GLN A 54 -6.36 0.48 1.64
C GLN A 54 -7.63 0.31 0.80
N LYS A 55 -7.76 -0.82 0.09
CA LYS A 55 -8.98 -1.16 -0.64
C LYS A 55 -10.20 -1.25 0.27
N GLU A 56 -10.07 -1.90 1.42
CA GLU A 56 -11.13 -2.00 2.42
C GLU A 56 -11.56 -0.62 2.92
N GLN A 57 -10.62 0.27 3.23
CA GLN A 57 -10.91 1.65 3.65
C GLN A 57 -11.64 2.45 2.56
N ILE A 58 -11.16 2.38 1.32
CA ILE A 58 -11.80 3.04 0.17
C ILE A 58 -13.20 2.46 -0.05
N ALA A 59 -13.35 1.14 -0.04
CA ALA A 59 -14.62 0.45 -0.24
C ALA A 59 -15.64 0.78 0.85
N HIS A 60 -15.20 0.80 2.11
CA HIS A 60 -16.01 1.18 3.26
C HIS A 60 -16.56 2.59 3.06
N THR A 61 -15.70 3.54 2.72
CA THR A 61 -16.12 4.93 2.56
C THR A 61 -17.05 5.13 1.35
N VAL A 62 -16.77 4.43 0.24
CA VAL A 62 -17.68 4.42 -0.92
C VAL A 62 -19.06 3.88 -0.53
N SER A 63 -19.10 2.84 0.31
CA SER A 63 -20.34 2.26 0.82
C SER A 63 -21.09 3.23 1.73
N GLU A 64 -20.41 3.96 2.63
CA GLU A 64 -21.02 4.99 3.48
C GLU A 64 -21.69 6.10 2.65
N GLN A 65 -21.15 6.37 1.46
CA GLN A 65 -21.68 7.36 0.53
C GLN A 65 -22.73 6.79 -0.45
N GLY A 66 -23.18 5.55 -0.22
CA GLY A 66 -24.24 4.89 -0.98
C GLY A 66 -23.80 4.32 -2.33
N GLY A 67 -22.50 4.09 -2.53
CA GLY A 67 -21.94 3.49 -3.73
C GLY A 67 -21.36 2.09 -3.50
N THR A 68 -20.93 1.44 -4.57
CA THR A 68 -20.12 0.21 -4.53
C THR A 68 -18.82 0.44 -5.27
N LEU A 69 -17.69 0.12 -4.64
CA LEU A 69 -16.38 0.22 -5.27
C LEU A 69 -16.27 -0.80 -6.41
N VAL A 70 -15.95 -0.33 -7.62
CA VAL A 70 -15.70 -1.19 -8.79
C VAL A 70 -14.20 -1.35 -9.00
N GLU A 71 -13.47 -0.24 -8.99
CA GLU A 71 -12.04 -0.20 -9.26
C GLU A 71 -11.42 0.99 -8.54
N TYR A 72 -10.16 0.87 -8.13
CA TYR A 72 -9.37 1.98 -7.63
C TYR A 72 -7.96 1.87 -8.17
N GLU A 73 -7.34 3.01 -8.44
CA GLU A 73 -5.99 3.10 -8.97
C GLU A 73 -5.26 4.21 -8.21
N LYS A 74 -4.04 3.92 -7.76
CA LYS A 74 -3.16 4.96 -7.20
C LYS A 74 -2.60 5.80 -8.34
N VAL A 75 -2.75 7.11 -8.25
CA VAL A 75 -2.39 8.08 -9.28
C VAL A 75 -1.51 9.18 -8.69
N SER A 76 -0.72 9.85 -9.52
CA SER A 76 0.07 10.99 -9.06
C SER A 76 -0.80 12.25 -8.93
N VAL A 77 -0.32 13.24 -8.17
CA VAL A 77 -1.01 14.52 -7.95
C VAL A 77 -1.37 15.19 -9.27
N HIS A 78 -0.46 15.14 -10.25
CA HIS A 78 -0.60 15.74 -11.58
C HIS A 78 -1.70 15.09 -12.44
N GLN A 79 -2.15 13.90 -12.07
CA GLN A 79 -3.23 13.20 -12.76
C GLN A 79 -4.57 13.40 -12.05
N SER A 80 -4.62 14.26 -11.04
CA SER A 80 -5.78 14.40 -10.15
C SER A 80 -6.25 15.85 -10.07
N PRO A 81 -7.51 16.09 -9.69
CA PRO A 81 -8.01 17.46 -9.46
C PRO A 81 -7.25 18.17 -8.34
N PHE A 82 -6.54 17.44 -7.46
CA PHE A 82 -5.79 17.98 -6.33
C PHE A 82 -4.57 18.83 -6.72
N GLU A 83 -4.04 18.68 -7.94
CA GLU A 83 -2.98 19.55 -8.46
C GLU A 83 -3.41 21.03 -8.44
N SER A 84 -4.67 21.31 -8.79
CA SER A 84 -5.22 22.66 -8.83
C SER A 84 -5.43 23.29 -7.44
N PHE A 85 -5.42 22.48 -6.38
CA PHE A 85 -5.59 22.93 -4.99
C PHE A 85 -4.25 23.27 -4.30
N GLY A 86 -3.15 23.34 -5.05
CA GLY A 86 -1.84 23.72 -4.52
C GLY A 86 -1.12 22.61 -3.74
N ILE A 87 -1.60 21.36 -3.84
CA ILE A 87 -0.87 20.20 -3.33
C ILE A 87 0.26 19.91 -4.31
N SER A 88 1.49 20.08 -3.84
CA SER A 88 2.67 20.12 -4.71
C SER A 88 3.45 18.81 -4.75
N THR A 89 3.16 17.83 -3.89
CA THR A 89 3.95 16.58 -3.86
C THR A 89 3.16 15.31 -3.52
N ASP A 90 3.50 14.24 -4.25
CA ASP A 90 3.09 12.85 -3.96
C ASP A 90 3.65 12.31 -2.62
N ALA A 91 4.56 13.06 -1.99
CA ALA A 91 5.17 12.69 -0.72
C ALA A 91 4.21 12.88 0.46
N GLU A 92 3.29 13.84 0.36
CA GLU A 92 2.39 14.22 1.46
C GLU A 92 1.03 13.51 1.39
N TYR A 93 0.61 13.06 0.21
CA TYR A 93 -0.71 12.48 0.00
C TYR A 93 -0.64 11.27 -0.92
N GLN A 94 -1.41 10.22 -0.62
CA GLN A 94 -1.66 9.15 -1.58
C GLN A 94 -3.01 9.42 -2.23
N ILE A 95 -3.01 9.58 -3.55
CA ILE A 95 -4.22 9.90 -4.30
C ILE A 95 -4.68 8.67 -5.06
N TYR A 96 -5.98 8.44 -5.00
CA TYR A 96 -6.65 7.33 -5.64
C TYR A 96 -7.76 7.85 -6.53
N LYS A 97 -7.74 7.39 -7.78
CA LYS A 97 -8.89 7.49 -8.67
C LYS A 97 -9.80 6.30 -8.39
N VAL A 98 -11.06 6.56 -8.09
CA VAL A 98 -12.01 5.55 -7.62
C VAL A 98 -13.18 5.49 -8.60
N LYS A 99 -13.40 4.33 -9.22
CA LYS A 99 -14.61 4.05 -10.01
C LYS A 99 -15.64 3.41 -9.10
N VAL A 100 -16.80 4.03 -8.99
CA VAL A 100 -17.89 3.55 -8.15
C VAL A 100 -19.13 3.31 -8.99
N ASN A 101 -20.00 2.42 -8.51
CA ASN A 101 -21.36 2.31 -8.99
C ASN A 101 -22.29 2.89 -7.92
N LYS A 102 -22.94 4.02 -8.22
CA LYS A 102 -23.88 4.68 -7.32
C LYS A 102 -25.26 4.70 -7.97
N ASN A 103 -26.25 4.08 -7.32
CA ASN A 103 -27.61 3.95 -7.84
C ASN A 103 -27.69 3.38 -9.27
N GLY A 104 -26.85 2.40 -9.59
CA GLY A 104 -26.80 1.78 -10.92
C GLY A 104 -26.10 2.61 -11.99
N LYS A 105 -25.43 3.72 -11.63
CA LYS A 105 -24.69 4.57 -12.55
C LYS A 105 -23.20 4.56 -12.20
N PRO A 106 -22.31 4.40 -13.20
CA PRO A 106 -20.88 4.53 -12.98
C PRO A 106 -20.53 6.00 -12.71
N GLU A 107 -19.78 6.24 -11.64
CA GLU A 107 -19.24 7.55 -11.26
C GLU A 107 -17.75 7.42 -10.96
N ILE A 108 -17.02 8.53 -11.11
CA ILE A 108 -15.61 8.63 -10.77
C ILE A 108 -15.50 9.57 -9.58
N GLY A 109 -14.86 9.11 -8.53
CA GLY A 109 -14.49 9.88 -7.35
C GLY A 109 -12.98 9.93 -7.18
N TRP A 110 -12.52 10.91 -6.40
CA TRP A 110 -11.13 11.06 -6.03
C TRP A 110 -11.00 10.98 -4.52
N TYR A 111 -10.11 10.11 -4.06
CA TYR A 111 -9.79 9.94 -2.65
C TYR A 111 -8.34 10.34 -2.42
N ARG A 112 -8.08 11.19 -1.43
CA ARG A 112 -6.72 11.44 -0.94
C ARG A 112 -6.58 10.96 0.49
N THR A 113 -5.52 10.23 0.77
CA THR A 113 -5.08 10.02 2.16
C THR A 113 -4.30 11.24 2.57
N VAL A 114 -4.57 11.79 3.75
CA VAL A 114 -3.60 12.66 4.41
C VAL A 114 -2.57 11.72 5.01
N ASN A 115 -1.29 11.78 4.61
CA ASN A 115 -0.25 11.04 5.33
C ASN A 115 -0.13 11.68 6.72
N ALA A 116 -0.96 11.26 7.68
CA ALA A 116 -0.71 11.54 9.07
C ALA A 116 0.56 10.76 9.43
N VAL A 117 1.69 11.47 9.50
CA VAL A 117 2.93 10.99 10.12
C VAL A 117 2.68 10.51 11.57
N VAL A 118 1.49 10.69 12.13
CA VAL A 118 1.08 10.17 13.42
C VAL A 118 -0.40 9.72 13.40
N GLY A 119 -0.65 8.45 13.08
CA GLY A 119 -1.77 7.67 13.62
C GLY A 119 -3.22 8.13 13.38
N SER A 120 -3.50 8.95 12.36
CA SER A 120 -4.87 9.29 11.95
C SER A 120 -5.10 8.89 10.49
N ASP A 121 -5.93 7.87 10.28
CA ASP A 121 -6.34 7.38 8.94
C ASP A 121 -7.49 8.24 8.37
N GLU A 122 -7.45 9.56 8.57
CA GLU A 122 -8.46 10.48 8.03
C GLU A 122 -8.07 10.91 6.61
N GLY A 123 -8.87 10.51 5.63
CA GLY A 123 -8.73 10.88 4.23
C GLY A 123 -9.80 11.89 3.80
N GLU A 124 -9.45 12.74 2.85
CA GLU A 124 -10.38 13.75 2.31
C GLU A 124 -10.92 13.30 0.94
N TRP A 125 -12.22 13.52 0.73
CA TRP A 125 -12.94 13.10 -0.46
C TRP A 125 -13.33 14.29 -1.31
N ILE A 126 -13.01 14.23 -2.60
CA ILE A 126 -13.54 15.15 -3.60
C ILE A 126 -14.27 14.34 -4.66
N TRP A 127 -15.57 14.59 -4.76
CA TRP A 127 -16.37 14.14 -5.90
C TRP A 127 -16.19 15.13 -7.04
N GLU A 128 -15.68 14.69 -8.18
CA GLU A 128 -15.84 15.47 -9.39
C GLU A 128 -17.28 15.32 -9.89
N PRO A 129 -18.08 16.40 -9.95
CA PRO A 129 -19.30 16.38 -10.74
C PRO A 129 -18.89 16.17 -12.21
N ARG A 130 -19.53 15.20 -12.87
CA ARG A 130 -19.24 14.75 -14.24
C ARG A 130 -18.75 15.88 -15.16
N GLY A 131 -17.60 15.64 -15.80
CA GLY A 131 -17.23 16.24 -17.07
C GLY A 131 -17.10 17.75 -17.09
N LYS A 132 -15.85 18.23 -17.09
CA LYS A 132 -15.49 19.34 -17.96
C LYS A 132 -14.67 18.79 -19.11
#